data_AF-R8AS93-F1
#
_entry.id   AF-R8AS93-F1
#
_cell.length_a   1.000
_cell.length_b   1.000
_cell.length_c   1.000
_cell.angle_alpha   90.00
_cell.angle_beta   90.00
_cell.angle_gamma   90.00
#
_symmetry.space_group_name_H-M   'P 1'
#
loop_
_entity.id
_entity.type
_entity.pdbx_description
1 polymer ?
#
loop_
_entity_poly.entity_id
_entity_poly.type
_entity_poly.pdbx_seq_one_letter_code
_entity_poly.pdbx_strand_id
1 'polypeptide(L)'
;MATESKKMGVVGLTVLVAVNMMGSGIIMLPASLAQTGAISMLSWLVTAVGAMCIAYTFAKCGAFCKRDGGMSAYSEEAHGKSSFFIASYTYYVCLVISCVAIAVSAAGYMAPFFPWIKATPINTFITVVAILIVTMVANFKGPKITGQISGFTVWGIILPVAGLSIIGWFWFDPKIFAEAWNPHNMGTGSAISSGIALTLWAFLGIESAGANSGAVENPERNVPLACLFGTGFAAIVYIASTSVIQGIVPNAQLANSDAPFGLVFSMMFTPLVGQIVTALAVIACIGSLLGWQFTNAQVSKAAADIRLFPAIFGKVTRDDAPIAGMLIMLVLELLLACMTISPNLLKQFNALLNLAVFINMVPYVLSMTGLQVMLRKNKVTESQYKAASIVGTLAVAYSIYGVYACGADAVFGGSIITLIGYIFYGFLAGRDTKLAMENSK
;
A
#
# COMPACT_ATOMS: atom_id res chain seq x y z
N MET A 1 14.25 18.63 -18.55
CA MET A 1 14.00 17.53 -19.51
C MET A 1 15.03 16.44 -19.26
N ALA A 2 14.62 15.27 -18.74
CA ALA A 2 15.51 14.12 -18.68
C ALA A 2 15.75 13.62 -20.11
N THR A 3 17.02 13.51 -20.52
CA THR A 3 17.46 12.91 -21.79
C THR A 3 16.84 11.52 -21.96
N GLU A 4 16.28 11.22 -23.14
CA GLU A 4 15.51 10.00 -23.44
C GLU A 4 16.17 8.67 -23.03
N SER A 5 17.49 8.60 -22.91
CA SER A 5 18.24 7.37 -22.60
C SER A 5 18.14 6.85 -21.15
N LYS A 6 17.27 7.42 -20.30
CA LYS A 6 17.12 7.04 -18.87
C LYS A 6 15.67 6.70 -18.46
N LYS A 7 14.75 6.58 -19.41
CA LYS A 7 13.36 6.20 -19.08
C LYS A 7 13.26 4.69 -18.84
N MET A 8 12.31 4.27 -17.99
CA MET A 8 12.12 2.86 -17.66
C MET A 8 11.23 2.16 -18.71
N GLY A 9 11.67 1.00 -19.21
CA GLY A 9 10.85 0.11 -20.03
C GLY A 9 9.84 -0.71 -19.22
N VAL A 10 8.98 -1.48 -19.90
CA VAL A 10 7.92 -2.32 -19.27
C VAL A 10 8.47 -3.20 -18.15
N VAL A 11 9.56 -3.94 -18.41
CA VAL A 11 10.11 -4.91 -17.46
C VAL A 11 10.56 -4.22 -16.17
N GLY A 12 11.30 -3.11 -16.29
CA GLY A 12 11.75 -2.34 -15.13
C GLY A 12 10.58 -1.76 -14.33
N LEU A 13 9.54 -1.27 -15.00
CA LEU A 13 8.33 -0.77 -14.35
C LEU A 13 7.52 -1.89 -13.69
N THR A 14 7.38 -3.06 -14.34
CA THR A 14 6.70 -4.24 -13.76
C THR A 14 7.38 -4.67 -12.47
N VAL A 15 8.72 -4.76 -12.49
CA VAL A 15 9.51 -5.11 -11.31
C VAL A 15 9.33 -4.06 -10.22
N LEU A 16 9.37 -2.76 -10.56
CA LEU A 16 9.13 -1.69 -9.59
C LEU A 16 7.74 -1.79 -8.94
N VAL A 17 6.70 -2.03 -9.73
CA VAL A 17 5.32 -2.17 -9.23
C VAL A 17 5.22 -3.37 -8.29
N ALA A 18 5.75 -4.52 -8.71
CA ALA A 18 5.76 -5.74 -7.88
C ALA A 18 6.54 -5.51 -6.57
N VAL A 19 7.69 -4.86 -6.64
CA VAL A 19 8.55 -4.49 -5.50
C VAL A 19 7.80 -3.59 -4.51
N ASN A 20 7.08 -2.58 -4.99
CA ASN A 20 6.35 -1.65 -4.14
C ASN A 20 5.20 -2.31 -3.38
N MET A 21 4.52 -3.28 -4.00
CA MET A 21 3.49 -4.10 -3.33
C MET A 21 4.13 -5.06 -2.31
N MET A 22 5.18 -5.79 -2.72
CA MET A 22 5.76 -6.91 -1.97
C MET A 22 6.56 -6.53 -0.72
N GLY A 23 6.89 -5.26 -0.52
CA GLY A 23 7.72 -4.80 0.60
C GLY A 23 7.14 -5.17 1.97
N SER A 24 6.49 -4.21 2.63
CA SER A 24 5.90 -4.43 3.95
C SER A 24 4.52 -5.09 3.92
N GLY A 25 3.86 -5.09 2.75
CA GLY A 25 2.49 -5.55 2.57
C GLY A 25 2.25 -6.98 3.03
N ILE A 26 3.18 -7.90 2.72
CA ILE A 26 3.03 -9.34 2.98
C ILE A 26 3.51 -9.77 4.36
N ILE A 27 4.35 -8.98 5.01
CA ILE A 27 5.22 -9.41 6.11
C ILE A 27 4.43 -9.94 7.31
N MET A 28 3.35 -9.26 7.70
CA MET A 28 2.51 -9.68 8.84
C MET A 28 1.27 -10.48 8.45
N LEU A 29 0.96 -10.58 7.15
CA LEU A 29 -0.27 -11.21 6.67
C LEU A 29 -0.40 -12.68 7.06
N PRO A 30 0.64 -13.52 7.05
CA PRO A 30 0.51 -14.90 7.52
C PRO A 30 -0.02 -15.00 8.95
N ALA A 31 0.47 -14.15 9.85
CA ALA A 31 0.04 -14.12 11.25
C ALA A 31 -1.40 -13.56 11.37
N SER A 32 -1.72 -12.48 10.65
CA SER A 32 -3.07 -11.89 10.66
C SER A 32 -4.12 -12.83 10.06
N LEU A 33 -3.83 -13.52 8.95
CA LEU A 33 -4.74 -14.49 8.33
C LEU A 33 -4.89 -15.76 9.16
N ALA A 34 -3.84 -16.15 9.89
CA ALA A 34 -3.91 -17.28 10.82
C ALA A 34 -4.90 -17.06 11.97
N GLN A 35 -5.25 -15.82 12.31
CA GLN A 35 -6.32 -15.52 13.29
C GLN A 35 -7.69 -16.04 12.85
N THR A 36 -7.95 -16.11 11.54
CA THR A 36 -9.17 -16.73 10.98
C THR A 36 -8.95 -18.21 10.67
N GLY A 37 -7.73 -18.58 10.26
CA GLY A 37 -7.38 -19.90 9.76
C GLY A 37 -7.15 -19.91 8.25
N ALA A 38 -6.76 -21.07 7.71
CA ALA A 38 -6.40 -21.21 6.30
C ALA A 38 -7.59 -21.04 5.34
N ILE A 39 -8.84 -21.14 5.82
CA ILE A 39 -10.05 -20.78 5.08
C ILE A 39 -10.02 -19.32 4.59
N SER A 40 -9.30 -18.43 5.29
CA SER A 40 -9.10 -17.05 4.86
C SER A 40 -8.25 -16.92 3.59
N MET A 41 -7.58 -17.99 3.12
CA MET A 41 -6.93 -18.01 1.82
C MET A 41 -7.91 -17.84 0.65
N LEU A 42 -9.19 -18.18 0.84
CA LEU A 42 -10.21 -17.91 -0.17
C LEU A 42 -10.36 -16.39 -0.44
N SER A 43 -10.04 -15.56 0.57
CA SER A 43 -9.96 -14.10 0.41
C SER A 43 -8.90 -13.70 -0.61
N TRP A 44 -7.78 -14.43 -0.70
CA TRP A 44 -6.76 -14.14 -1.74
C TRP A 44 -7.29 -14.37 -3.15
N LEU A 45 -8.13 -15.38 -3.37
CA LEU A 45 -8.68 -15.63 -4.71
C LEU A 45 -9.62 -14.50 -5.13
N VAL A 46 -10.52 -14.08 -4.22
CA VAL A 46 -11.41 -12.93 -4.44
C VAL A 46 -10.60 -11.66 -4.65
N THR A 47 -9.59 -11.44 -3.83
CA THR A 47 -8.76 -10.24 -3.87
C THR A 47 -7.81 -10.20 -5.07
N ALA A 48 -7.26 -11.33 -5.51
CA ALA A 48 -6.47 -11.38 -6.73
C ALA A 48 -7.29 -11.01 -7.96
N VAL A 49 -8.52 -11.52 -8.08
CA VAL A 49 -9.44 -11.15 -9.17
C VAL A 49 -9.79 -9.67 -9.08
N GLY A 50 -10.17 -9.19 -7.90
CA GLY A 50 -10.51 -7.78 -7.67
C GLY A 50 -9.34 -6.82 -7.95
N ALA A 51 -8.15 -7.15 -7.48
CA ALA A 51 -6.92 -6.40 -7.71
C ALA A 51 -6.54 -6.38 -9.20
N MET A 52 -6.73 -7.48 -9.93
CA MET A 52 -6.55 -7.51 -11.39
C MET A 52 -7.56 -6.61 -12.11
N CYS A 53 -8.81 -6.53 -11.65
CA CYS A 53 -9.78 -5.57 -12.17
C CYS A 53 -9.36 -4.12 -11.89
N ILE A 54 -8.86 -3.81 -10.67
CA ILE A 54 -8.33 -2.48 -10.32
C ILE A 54 -7.12 -2.14 -11.21
N ALA A 55 -6.16 -3.06 -11.33
CA ALA A 55 -4.96 -2.89 -12.15
C ALA A 55 -5.31 -2.65 -13.62
N TYR A 56 -6.27 -3.40 -14.18
CA TYR A 56 -6.79 -3.16 -15.52
C TYR A 56 -7.44 -1.78 -15.67
N THR A 57 -8.19 -1.35 -14.65
CA THR A 57 -8.90 -0.07 -14.68
C THR A 57 -7.93 1.10 -14.62
N PHE A 58 -6.94 1.06 -13.72
CA PHE A 58 -5.86 2.04 -13.66
C PHE A 58 -4.97 2.03 -14.89
N ALA A 59 -4.69 0.86 -15.46
CA ALA A 59 -4.04 0.72 -16.74
C ALA A 59 -4.78 1.51 -17.84
N LYS A 60 -6.09 1.33 -17.96
CA LYS A 60 -6.89 2.10 -18.94
C LYS A 60 -6.95 3.59 -18.60
N CYS A 61 -7.09 3.97 -17.33
CA CYS A 61 -7.07 5.37 -16.92
C CYS A 61 -5.74 6.04 -17.29
N GLY A 62 -4.60 5.40 -17.00
CA GLY A 62 -3.27 5.91 -17.33
C GLY A 62 -2.99 5.99 -18.84
N ALA A 63 -3.63 5.14 -19.65
CA ALA A 63 -3.52 5.22 -21.11
C ALA A 63 -4.32 6.40 -21.71
N PHE A 64 -5.38 6.85 -21.04
CA PHE A 64 -6.30 7.87 -21.58
C PHE A 64 -6.21 9.24 -20.87
N CYS A 65 -5.68 9.30 -19.65
CA CYS A 65 -5.47 10.54 -18.92
C CYS A 65 -4.03 11.04 -19.13
N LYS A 66 -3.91 12.21 -19.77
CA LYS A 66 -2.61 12.86 -20.06
C LYS A 66 -2.19 13.88 -19.00
N ARG A 67 -3.00 14.07 -17.96
CA ARG A 67 -2.72 15.02 -16.89
C ARG A 67 -1.80 14.40 -15.85
N ASP A 68 -0.88 15.20 -15.34
CA ASP A 68 -0.02 14.81 -14.23
C ASP A 68 -0.83 14.71 -12.93
N GLY A 69 -0.43 13.80 -12.04
CA GLY A 69 -1.10 13.55 -10.75
C GLY A 69 -1.66 12.14 -10.58
N GLY A 70 -1.47 11.25 -11.56
CA GLY A 70 -1.81 9.82 -11.46
C GLY A 70 -3.27 9.61 -11.09
N MET A 71 -3.53 8.87 -10.01
CA MET A 71 -4.88 8.57 -9.54
C MET A 71 -5.73 9.82 -9.31
N SER A 72 -5.17 10.86 -8.69
CA SER A 72 -5.90 12.10 -8.41
C SER A 72 -6.34 12.79 -9.71
N ALA A 73 -5.48 12.79 -10.74
CA ALA A 73 -5.83 13.30 -12.06
C ALA A 73 -6.96 12.51 -12.72
N TYR A 74 -6.98 11.18 -12.56
CA TYR A 74 -8.06 10.33 -13.08
C TYR A 74 -9.41 10.69 -12.47
N SER A 75 -9.43 11.01 -11.17
CA SER A 75 -10.65 11.38 -10.46
C SER A 75 -11.24 12.71 -10.94
N GLU A 76 -10.38 13.64 -11.35
CA GLU A 76 -10.79 14.95 -11.84
C GLU A 76 -11.53 14.87 -13.18
N GLU A 77 -11.28 13.83 -13.99
CA GLU A 77 -11.93 13.63 -15.29
C GLU A 77 -13.45 13.54 -15.18
N ALA A 78 -13.97 12.92 -14.12
CA ALA A 78 -15.41 12.75 -13.88
C ALA A 78 -15.98 13.72 -12.85
N HIS A 79 -15.21 14.07 -11.81
CA HIS A 79 -15.74 14.73 -10.61
C HIS A 79 -15.14 16.13 -10.35
N GLY A 80 -14.32 16.63 -11.29
CA GLY A 80 -13.74 17.98 -11.24
C GLY A 80 -12.69 18.16 -10.14
N LYS A 81 -12.27 19.41 -9.91
CA LYS A 81 -11.14 19.72 -9.00
C LYS A 81 -11.33 19.24 -7.56
N SER A 82 -12.58 19.15 -7.09
CA SER A 82 -12.88 18.69 -5.73
C SER A 82 -12.45 17.25 -5.48
N SER A 83 -12.65 16.36 -6.46
CA SER A 83 -12.23 14.97 -6.34
C SER A 83 -10.72 14.82 -6.43
N PHE A 84 -10.04 15.61 -7.25
CA PHE A 84 -8.57 15.63 -7.28
C PHE A 84 -8.03 15.92 -5.89
N PHE A 85 -8.54 16.97 -5.25
CA PHE A 85 -8.12 17.35 -3.91
C PHE A 85 -8.41 16.22 -2.91
N ILE A 86 -9.64 15.70 -2.88
CA ILE A 86 -10.01 14.67 -1.92
C ILE A 86 -9.21 13.38 -2.15
N ALA A 87 -9.01 12.95 -3.39
CA ALA A 87 -8.19 11.79 -3.72
C ALA A 87 -6.73 11.98 -3.27
N SER A 88 -6.16 13.17 -3.46
CA SER A 88 -4.79 13.49 -3.01
C SER A 88 -4.69 13.57 -1.49
N TYR A 89 -5.69 14.15 -0.84
CA TYR A 89 -5.78 14.28 0.62
C TYR A 89 -5.94 12.93 1.31
N THR A 90 -6.88 12.10 0.88
CA THR A 90 -7.05 10.77 1.46
C THR A 90 -5.86 9.88 1.15
N TYR A 91 -5.27 9.98 -0.05
CA TYR A 91 -4.03 9.25 -0.34
C TYR A 91 -2.87 9.70 0.57
N TYR A 92 -2.70 11.01 0.80
CA TYR A 92 -1.74 11.53 1.77
C TYR A 92 -1.94 10.93 3.17
N VAL A 93 -3.18 10.92 3.66
CA VAL A 93 -3.49 10.37 4.99
C VAL A 93 -3.27 8.85 5.03
N CYS A 94 -3.65 8.12 3.98
CA CYS A 94 -3.37 6.69 3.85
C CYS A 94 -1.87 6.44 3.98
N LEU A 95 -1.03 7.18 3.26
CA LEU A 95 0.42 7.01 3.32
C LEU A 95 0.98 7.27 4.73
N VAL A 96 0.46 8.27 5.47
CA VAL A 96 0.82 8.51 6.88
C VAL A 96 0.49 7.28 7.75
N ILE A 97 -0.73 6.76 7.64
CA ILE A 97 -1.17 5.59 8.43
C ILE A 97 -0.34 4.36 8.07
N SER A 98 -0.09 4.17 6.77
CA SER A 98 0.73 3.09 6.26
C SER A 98 2.14 3.13 6.83
N CYS A 99 2.78 4.30 6.89
CA CYS A 99 4.12 4.44 7.44
C CYS A 99 4.19 3.99 8.91
N VAL A 100 3.18 4.35 9.72
CA VAL A 100 3.09 3.89 11.12
C VAL A 100 2.88 2.36 11.18
N ALA A 101 2.01 1.80 10.32
CA ALA A 101 1.78 0.35 10.27
C ALA A 101 3.08 -0.42 9.93
N ILE A 102 3.86 0.09 8.96
CA ILE A 102 5.13 -0.51 8.55
C ILE A 102 6.17 -0.42 9.69
N ALA A 103 6.22 0.70 10.40
CA ALA A 103 7.11 0.86 11.56
C ALA A 103 6.74 -0.10 12.71
N VAL A 104 5.44 -0.35 12.94
CA VAL A 104 4.95 -1.37 13.88
C VAL A 104 5.40 -2.77 13.45
N SER A 105 5.27 -3.12 12.17
CA SER A 105 5.78 -4.40 11.64
C SER A 105 7.30 -4.55 11.82
N ALA A 106 8.06 -3.48 11.55
CA ALA A 106 9.51 -3.46 11.78
C ALA A 106 9.85 -3.71 13.25
N ALA A 107 9.15 -3.07 14.19
CA ALA A 107 9.34 -3.28 15.62
C ALA A 107 9.03 -4.73 16.03
N GLY A 108 7.99 -5.35 15.45
CA GLY A 108 7.68 -6.77 15.67
C GLY A 108 8.78 -7.72 15.22
N TYR A 109 9.37 -7.46 14.05
CA TYR A 109 10.51 -8.23 13.56
C TYR A 109 11.82 -7.94 14.31
N MET A 110 11.94 -6.79 14.96
CA MET A 110 13.10 -6.49 15.84
C MET A 110 12.98 -7.14 17.22
N ALA A 111 11.75 -7.43 17.69
CA ALA A 111 11.50 -7.93 19.04
C ALA A 111 12.24 -9.25 19.39
N PRO A 112 12.40 -10.24 18.48
CA PRO A 112 13.20 -11.42 18.76
C PRO A 112 14.67 -11.14 19.07
N PHE A 113 15.24 -10.05 18.54
CA PHE A 113 16.62 -9.63 18.82
C PHE A 113 16.72 -8.74 20.06
N PHE A 114 15.68 -7.94 20.30
CA PHE A 114 15.62 -6.98 21.40
C PHE A 114 14.32 -7.17 22.20
N PRO A 115 14.26 -8.16 23.12
CA PRO A 115 13.04 -8.46 23.88
C PRO A 115 12.47 -7.27 24.66
N TRP A 116 13.32 -6.29 25.00
CA TRP A 116 12.92 -5.04 25.64
C TRP A 116 11.83 -4.27 24.87
N ILE A 117 11.76 -4.40 23.54
CA ILE A 117 10.75 -3.74 22.70
C ILE A 117 9.34 -4.10 23.16
N LYS A 118 9.11 -5.37 23.48
CA LYS A 118 7.79 -5.88 23.90
C LYS A 118 7.55 -5.85 25.40
N ALA A 119 8.53 -5.42 26.20
CA ALA A 119 8.39 -5.42 27.66
C ALA A 119 7.29 -4.49 28.14
N THR A 120 7.06 -3.36 27.45
CA THR A 120 5.93 -2.46 27.71
C THR A 120 5.39 -1.86 26.40
N PRO A 121 4.10 -1.44 26.36
CA PRO A 121 3.57 -0.70 25.21
C PRO A 121 4.36 0.57 24.90
N ILE A 122 4.96 1.19 25.93
CA ILE A 122 5.78 2.40 25.79
C ILE A 122 7.10 2.08 25.09
N ASN A 123 7.74 0.95 25.38
CA ASN A 123 8.99 0.56 24.70
C ASN A 123 8.74 0.28 23.22
N THR A 124 7.61 -0.35 22.90
CA THR A 124 7.16 -0.54 21.51
C THR A 124 6.94 0.81 20.83
N PHE A 125 6.23 1.73 21.47
CA PHE A 125 6.02 3.09 20.98
C PHE A 125 7.35 3.83 20.71
N ILE A 126 8.28 3.82 21.67
CA ILE A 126 9.61 4.44 21.51
C ILE A 126 10.35 3.85 20.30
N THR A 127 10.27 2.53 20.11
CA THR A 127 10.89 1.84 18.97
C THR A 127 10.28 2.28 17.65
N VAL A 128 8.94 2.34 17.56
CA VAL A 128 8.21 2.82 16.37
C VAL A 128 8.58 4.27 16.06
N VAL A 129 8.61 5.15 17.06
CA VAL A 129 9.01 6.55 16.92
C VAL A 129 10.46 6.67 16.42
N ALA A 130 11.38 5.90 17.00
CA ALA A 130 12.77 5.91 16.57
C ALA A 130 12.92 5.49 15.11
N ILE A 131 12.22 4.44 14.69
CA ILE A 131 12.21 3.97 13.30
C ILE A 131 11.69 5.07 12.36
N LEU A 132 10.53 5.68 12.67
CA LEU A 132 9.93 6.75 11.86
C LEU A 132 10.87 7.95 11.69
N ILE A 133 11.52 8.38 12.76
CA ILE A 133 12.46 9.52 12.73
C ILE A 133 13.70 9.17 11.91
N VAL A 134 14.30 8.00 12.14
CA VAL A 134 15.52 7.58 11.43
C VAL A 134 15.26 7.45 9.93
N THR A 135 14.15 6.86 9.52
CA THR A 135 13.81 6.77 8.10
C THR A 135 13.48 8.14 7.51
N MET A 136 12.78 9.00 8.26
CA MET A 136 12.46 10.35 7.78
C MET A 136 13.74 11.17 7.52
N VAL A 137 14.70 11.13 8.44
CA VAL A 137 15.98 11.84 8.28
C VAL A 137 16.79 11.28 7.10
N ALA A 138 16.76 9.97 6.89
CA ALA A 138 17.42 9.36 5.75
C ALA A 138 16.83 9.80 4.39
N ASN A 139 15.55 10.20 4.35
CA ASN A 139 14.90 10.76 3.15
C ASN A 139 15.33 12.19 2.80
N PHE A 140 16.01 12.92 3.70
CA PHE A 140 16.39 14.32 3.44
C PHE A 140 17.42 14.50 2.33
N LYS A 141 18.17 13.45 1.98
CA LYS A 141 19.16 13.47 0.89
C LYS A 141 18.54 13.29 -0.51
N GLY A 142 17.21 13.28 -0.59
CA GLY A 142 16.48 13.34 -1.85
C GLY A 142 16.28 12.01 -2.57
N PRO A 143 15.60 12.06 -3.74
CA PRO A 143 15.05 10.89 -4.44
C PRO A 143 16.05 9.79 -4.77
N LYS A 144 17.29 10.19 -5.13
CA LYS A 144 18.31 9.26 -5.62
C LYS A 144 18.75 8.28 -4.52
N ILE A 145 19.01 8.80 -3.33
CA ILE A 145 19.51 7.99 -2.21
C ILE A 145 18.38 7.12 -1.66
N THR A 146 17.18 7.69 -1.50
CA THR A 146 16.00 6.92 -1.09
C THR A 146 15.74 5.76 -2.03
N GLY A 147 15.70 6.01 -3.35
CA GLY A 147 15.46 4.97 -4.34
C GLY A 147 16.51 3.86 -4.32
N GLN A 148 17.78 4.19 -4.10
CA GLN A 148 18.86 3.20 -3.98
C GLN A 148 18.71 2.33 -2.72
N ILE A 149 18.42 2.96 -1.58
CA ILE A 149 18.24 2.23 -0.32
C ILE A 149 17.00 1.35 -0.41
N SER A 150 15.83 1.92 -0.75
CA SER A 150 14.57 1.16 -0.90
C SER A 150 14.67 0.04 -1.94
N GLY A 151 15.35 0.27 -3.06
CA GLY A 151 15.56 -0.74 -4.10
C GLY A 151 16.47 -1.90 -3.68
N PHE A 152 17.47 -1.64 -2.82
CA PHE A 152 18.34 -2.70 -2.29
C PHE A 152 17.64 -3.50 -1.18
N THR A 153 17.07 -2.77 -0.21
CA THR A 153 16.46 -3.33 1.01
C THR A 153 15.24 -4.22 0.74
N VAL A 154 14.47 -3.97 -0.32
CA VAL A 154 13.29 -4.78 -0.66
C VAL A 154 13.62 -6.24 -0.99
N TRP A 155 14.83 -6.54 -1.45
CA TRP A 155 15.28 -7.92 -1.65
C TRP A 155 15.34 -8.73 -0.36
N GLY A 156 15.43 -8.06 0.79
CA GLY A 156 15.36 -8.69 2.11
C GLY A 156 14.05 -9.42 2.36
N ILE A 157 12.95 -9.04 1.69
CA ILE A 157 11.69 -9.79 1.78
C ILE A 157 11.37 -10.58 0.51
N ILE A 158 11.71 -10.06 -0.67
CA ILE A 158 11.43 -10.76 -1.92
C ILE A 158 12.12 -12.13 -1.96
N LEU A 159 13.40 -12.21 -1.54
CA LEU A 159 14.13 -13.47 -1.56
C LEU A 159 13.52 -14.52 -0.62
N PRO A 160 13.27 -14.24 0.68
CA PRO A 160 12.60 -15.21 1.54
C PRO A 160 11.19 -15.58 1.08
N VAL A 161 10.38 -14.62 0.62
CA VAL A 161 8.99 -14.90 0.21
C VAL A 161 8.97 -15.74 -1.06
N ALA A 162 9.74 -15.37 -2.09
CA ALA A 162 9.83 -16.15 -3.33
C ALA A 162 10.45 -17.53 -3.07
N GLY A 163 11.48 -17.60 -2.22
CA GLY A 163 12.07 -18.86 -1.77
C GLY A 163 11.03 -19.76 -1.13
N LEU A 164 10.31 -19.26 -0.13
CA LEU A 164 9.23 -20.01 0.55
C LEU A 164 8.17 -20.51 -0.44
N SER A 165 7.73 -19.67 -1.37
CA SER A 165 6.73 -20.01 -2.39
C SER A 165 7.16 -21.15 -3.32
N ILE A 166 8.46 -21.36 -3.52
CA ILE A 166 9.00 -22.38 -4.45
C ILE A 166 9.46 -23.62 -3.68
N ILE A 167 10.32 -23.45 -2.69
CA ILE A 167 10.98 -24.56 -1.99
C ILE A 167 10.25 -24.98 -0.70
N GLY A 168 9.38 -24.14 -0.14
CA GLY A 168 8.70 -24.49 1.12
C GLY A 168 7.74 -25.67 1.00
N TRP A 169 7.29 -26.00 -0.21
CA TRP A 169 6.46 -27.19 -0.47
C TRP A 169 7.12 -28.51 -0.04
N PHE A 170 8.45 -28.59 0.04
CA PHE A 170 9.14 -29.79 0.55
C PHE A 170 8.92 -30.05 2.05
N TRP A 171 8.50 -29.03 2.80
CA TRP A 171 8.18 -29.11 4.24
C TRP A 171 6.68 -29.03 4.52
N PHE A 172 5.86 -28.91 3.48
CA PHE A 172 4.42 -28.78 3.63
C PHE A 172 3.80 -30.09 4.13
N ASP A 173 3.07 -30.03 5.24
CA ASP A 173 2.27 -31.13 5.75
C ASP A 173 0.77 -30.86 5.54
N PRO A 174 0.08 -31.65 4.68
CA PRO A 174 -1.35 -31.53 4.48
C PRO A 174 -2.19 -31.66 5.75
N LYS A 175 -1.70 -32.37 6.77
CA LYS A 175 -2.41 -32.52 8.06
C LYS A 175 -2.41 -31.21 8.84
N ILE A 176 -1.25 -30.56 8.96
CA ILE A 176 -1.13 -29.25 9.60
C ILE A 176 -2.05 -28.23 8.91
N PHE A 177 -2.05 -28.23 7.57
CA PHE A 177 -2.92 -27.36 6.80
C PHE A 177 -4.41 -27.64 7.03
N ALA A 178 -4.81 -28.91 7.06
CA ALA A 178 -6.20 -29.31 7.28
C ALA A 178 -6.69 -28.95 8.69
N GLU A 179 -5.86 -29.15 9.72
CA GLU A 179 -6.15 -28.73 11.09
C GLU A 179 -6.25 -27.20 11.21
N ALA A 180 -5.44 -26.48 10.46
CA ALA A 180 -5.45 -25.03 10.38
C ALA A 180 -6.62 -24.47 9.54
N TRP A 181 -7.41 -25.30 8.85
CA TRP A 181 -8.38 -24.83 7.86
C TRP A 181 -9.41 -23.87 8.44
N ASN A 182 -10.16 -24.28 9.47
CA ASN A 182 -11.19 -23.44 10.08
C ASN A 182 -11.27 -23.68 11.60
N PRO A 183 -10.24 -23.26 12.36
CA PRO A 183 -10.12 -23.55 13.80
C PRO A 183 -11.27 -22.96 14.63
N HIS A 184 -11.96 -21.95 14.09
CA HIS A 184 -13.07 -21.25 14.76
C HIS A 184 -14.46 -21.63 14.21
N ASN A 185 -14.56 -22.60 13.29
CA ASN A 185 -15.81 -23.02 12.64
C ASN A 185 -16.63 -21.84 12.06
N MET A 186 -15.95 -20.85 11.49
CA MET A 186 -16.60 -19.69 10.89
C MET A 186 -17.31 -20.07 9.58
N GLY A 187 -18.43 -19.39 9.28
CA GLY A 187 -19.07 -19.50 7.98
C GLY A 187 -18.18 -18.98 6.87
N THR A 188 -18.11 -19.68 5.72
CA THR A 188 -17.17 -19.39 4.63
C THR A 188 -17.20 -17.94 4.16
N GLY A 189 -18.39 -17.34 4.01
CA GLY A 189 -18.52 -15.93 3.60
C GLY A 189 -17.92 -14.93 4.61
N SER A 190 -18.08 -15.20 5.91
CA SER A 190 -17.49 -14.38 6.98
C SER A 190 -15.97 -14.55 7.03
N ALA A 191 -15.48 -15.79 6.86
CA ALA A 191 -14.05 -16.08 6.79
C ALA A 191 -13.38 -15.36 5.61
N ILE A 192 -13.98 -15.41 4.41
CA ILE A 192 -13.54 -14.65 3.24
C ILE A 192 -13.52 -13.16 3.58
N SER A 193 -14.64 -12.61 4.07
CA SER A 193 -14.73 -11.18 4.34
C SER A 193 -13.69 -10.69 5.35
N SER A 194 -13.32 -11.51 6.34
CA SER A 194 -12.30 -11.16 7.35
C SER A 194 -10.90 -10.99 6.77
N GLY A 195 -10.59 -11.67 5.67
CA GLY A 195 -9.28 -11.60 5.02
C GLY A 195 -9.19 -10.52 3.94
N ILE A 196 -10.32 -9.98 3.45
CA ILE A 196 -10.31 -9.06 2.29
C ILE A 196 -9.46 -7.81 2.54
N ALA A 197 -9.66 -7.11 3.66
CA ALA A 197 -8.88 -5.90 3.97
C ALA A 197 -7.38 -6.21 4.09
N LEU A 198 -7.04 -7.31 4.75
CA LEU A 198 -5.66 -7.81 4.88
C LEU A 198 -5.04 -8.12 3.51
N THR A 199 -5.76 -8.82 2.63
CA THR A 199 -5.24 -9.14 1.30
C THR A 199 -5.20 -7.92 0.39
N LEU A 200 -6.12 -6.96 0.53
CA LEU A 200 -6.12 -5.69 -0.20
C LEU A 200 -4.91 -4.84 0.15
N TRP A 201 -4.57 -4.79 1.44
CA TRP A 201 -3.36 -4.13 1.92
C TRP A 201 -2.10 -4.58 1.17
N ALA A 202 -1.98 -5.89 0.91
CA ALA A 202 -0.87 -6.47 0.18
C ALA A 202 -0.71 -5.95 -1.27
N PHE A 203 -1.82 -5.49 -1.85
CA PHE A 203 -1.90 -4.96 -3.22
C PHE A 203 -1.90 -3.44 -3.26
N LEU A 204 -1.80 -2.74 -2.12
CA LEU A 204 -1.57 -1.30 -2.16
C LEU A 204 -0.18 -1.04 -2.75
N GLY A 205 -0.09 -0.11 -3.71
CA GLY A 205 1.11 0.14 -4.49
C GLY A 205 0.93 -0.13 -5.99
N ILE A 206 -0.16 -0.75 -6.45
CA ILE A 206 -0.49 -0.90 -7.89
C ILE A 206 -0.47 0.47 -8.60
N GLU A 207 -0.93 1.51 -7.91
CA GLU A 207 -0.99 2.88 -8.39
C GLU A 207 0.38 3.52 -8.62
N SER A 208 1.45 2.94 -8.07
CA SER A 208 2.82 3.42 -8.25
C SER A 208 3.22 3.52 -9.72
N ALA A 209 2.69 2.64 -10.58
CA ALA A 209 2.99 2.68 -12.01
C ALA A 209 2.49 3.98 -12.65
N GLY A 210 1.26 4.40 -12.30
CA GLY A 210 0.64 5.64 -12.78
C GLY A 210 1.32 6.88 -12.21
N ALA A 211 1.71 6.84 -10.94
CA ALA A 211 2.47 7.91 -10.28
C ALA A 211 3.84 8.17 -10.95
N ASN A 212 4.48 7.14 -11.51
CA ASN A 212 5.78 7.23 -12.18
C ASN A 212 5.69 7.33 -13.72
N SER A 213 4.50 7.53 -14.28
CA SER A 213 4.26 7.55 -15.73
C SER A 213 5.15 8.53 -16.50
N GLY A 214 5.50 9.68 -15.93
CA GLY A 214 6.41 10.66 -16.56
C GLY A 214 7.85 10.17 -16.78
N ALA A 215 8.29 9.13 -16.06
CA ALA A 215 9.63 8.54 -16.15
C ALA A 215 9.70 7.25 -16.99
N VAL A 216 8.61 6.90 -17.68
CA VAL A 216 8.44 5.61 -18.37
C VAL A 216 8.53 5.80 -19.89
N GLU A 217 9.16 4.86 -20.59
CA GLU A 217 9.13 4.79 -22.05
C GLU A 217 7.73 4.37 -22.50
N ASN A 218 7.14 5.04 -23.50
CA ASN A 218 5.78 4.76 -23.97
C ASN A 218 4.77 4.51 -22.82
N PRO A 219 4.47 5.51 -21.96
CA PRO A 219 3.62 5.32 -20.79
C PRO A 219 2.24 4.76 -21.12
N GLU A 220 1.66 5.15 -22.27
CA GLU A 220 0.35 4.70 -22.75
C GLU A 220 0.26 3.17 -22.91
N ARG A 221 1.39 2.50 -23.19
CA ARG A 221 1.47 1.03 -23.29
C ARG A 221 2.09 0.39 -22.06
N ASN A 222 3.18 0.96 -21.56
CA ASN A 222 4.04 0.28 -20.60
C ASN A 222 3.49 0.35 -19.17
N VAL A 223 2.85 1.45 -18.78
CA VAL A 223 2.18 1.57 -17.47
C VAL A 223 1.06 0.52 -17.33
N PRO A 224 0.15 0.38 -18.32
CA PRO A 224 -0.85 -0.69 -18.31
C PRO A 224 -0.31 -2.10 -18.08
N LEU A 225 0.71 -2.47 -18.86
CA LEU A 225 1.28 -3.81 -18.82
C LEU A 225 2.00 -4.07 -17.50
N ALA A 226 2.72 -3.07 -17.00
CA ALA A 226 3.40 -3.17 -15.71
C ALA A 226 2.43 -3.34 -14.53
N CYS A 227 1.31 -2.61 -14.52
CA CYS A 227 0.26 -2.81 -13.52
C CYS A 227 -0.26 -4.26 -13.53
N LEU A 228 -0.63 -4.77 -14.71
CA LEU A 228 -1.23 -6.10 -14.83
C LEU A 228 -0.24 -7.22 -14.50
N PHE A 229 0.95 -7.20 -15.08
CA PHE A 229 1.96 -8.24 -14.82
C PHE A 229 2.50 -8.16 -13.39
N GLY A 230 2.71 -6.95 -12.86
CA GLY A 230 3.18 -6.77 -11.49
C GLY A 230 2.16 -7.29 -10.48
N THR A 231 0.88 -6.99 -10.69
CA THR A 231 -0.23 -7.45 -9.82
C THR A 231 -0.39 -8.96 -9.90
N GLY A 232 -0.40 -9.54 -11.11
CA GLY A 232 -0.52 -10.98 -11.29
C GLY A 232 0.64 -11.75 -10.67
N PHE A 233 1.88 -11.27 -10.84
CA PHE A 233 3.05 -11.87 -10.22
C PHE A 233 2.98 -11.82 -8.69
N ALA A 234 2.67 -10.65 -8.11
CA ALA A 234 2.51 -10.50 -6.66
C ALA A 234 1.41 -11.43 -6.12
N ALA A 235 0.27 -11.54 -6.81
CA ALA A 235 -0.82 -12.42 -6.41
C ALA A 235 -0.39 -13.88 -6.30
N ILE A 236 0.33 -14.40 -7.30
CA ILE A 236 0.85 -15.77 -7.30
C ILE A 236 1.79 -15.99 -6.11
N VAL A 237 2.73 -15.05 -5.91
CA VAL A 237 3.73 -15.15 -4.84
C VAL A 237 3.07 -15.07 -3.46
N TYR A 238 2.09 -14.20 -3.26
CA TYR A 238 1.36 -14.07 -1.99
C TYR A 238 0.52 -15.30 -1.68
N ILE A 239 -0.24 -15.79 -2.65
CA ILE A 239 -1.04 -17.02 -2.48
C ILE A 239 -0.12 -18.17 -2.14
N ALA A 240 0.94 -18.40 -2.91
CA ALA A 240 1.86 -19.50 -2.68
C ALA A 240 2.54 -19.40 -1.30
N SER A 241 3.14 -18.26 -0.96
CA SER A 241 3.86 -18.09 0.32
C SER A 241 2.95 -18.24 1.53
N THR A 242 1.73 -17.67 1.49
CA THR A 242 0.77 -17.77 2.60
C THR A 242 0.14 -19.15 2.72
N SER A 243 -0.03 -19.87 1.61
CA SER A 243 -0.47 -21.28 1.62
C SER A 243 0.59 -22.16 2.28
N VAL A 244 1.84 -22.01 1.83
CA VAL A 244 2.96 -22.84 2.26
C VAL A 244 3.23 -22.66 3.75
N ILE A 245 3.29 -21.43 4.25
CA ILE A 245 3.53 -21.17 5.67
C ILE A 245 2.46 -21.79 6.58
N GLN A 246 1.19 -21.79 6.15
CA GLN A 246 0.09 -22.38 6.92
C GLN A 246 0.10 -23.91 6.92
N GLY A 247 0.78 -24.55 5.97
CA GLY A 247 1.01 -26.00 5.98
C GLY A 247 2.32 -26.44 6.63
N ILE A 248 3.17 -25.49 7.04
CA ILE A 248 4.42 -25.79 7.77
C ILE A 248 4.26 -25.47 9.25
N VAL A 249 3.67 -24.31 9.57
CA VAL A 249 3.58 -23.79 10.94
C VAL A 249 2.20 -24.08 11.53
N PRO A 250 2.11 -24.71 12.72
CA PRO A 250 0.83 -24.88 13.41
C PRO A 250 0.10 -23.55 13.61
N ASN A 251 -1.20 -23.51 13.31
CA ASN A 251 -1.98 -22.27 13.25
C ASN A 251 -1.89 -21.42 14.51
N ALA A 252 -1.97 -22.03 15.71
CA ALA A 252 -1.88 -21.32 16.97
C ALA A 252 -0.52 -20.62 17.18
N GLN A 253 0.57 -21.20 16.68
CA GLN A 253 1.90 -20.57 16.74
C GLN A 253 2.00 -19.44 15.71
N LEU A 254 1.49 -19.67 14.49
CA LEU A 254 1.51 -18.67 13.42
C LEU A 254 0.70 -17.42 13.79
N ALA A 255 -0.50 -17.60 14.34
CA ALA A 255 -1.40 -16.53 14.75
C ALA A 255 -0.80 -15.64 15.85
N ASN A 256 0.07 -16.18 16.71
CA ASN A 256 0.72 -15.45 17.79
C ASN A 256 2.13 -14.93 17.44
N SER A 257 2.57 -15.08 16.19
CA SER A 257 3.92 -14.71 15.76
C SER A 257 4.02 -13.24 15.36
N ASP A 258 5.01 -12.53 15.94
CA ASP A 258 5.39 -11.17 15.47
C ASP A 258 6.34 -11.20 14.27
N ALA A 259 6.88 -12.37 13.91
CA ALA A 259 7.85 -12.56 12.84
C ALA A 259 7.59 -13.88 12.07
N PRO A 260 6.45 -14.02 11.36
CA PRO A 260 6.02 -15.29 10.75
C PRO A 260 7.04 -15.84 9.75
N PHE A 261 7.67 -14.99 8.94
CA PHE A 261 8.72 -15.45 8.01
C PHE A 261 9.98 -15.93 8.75
N GLY A 262 10.37 -15.31 9.87
CA GLY A 262 11.45 -15.83 10.70
C GLY A 262 11.12 -17.20 11.32
N LEU A 263 9.88 -17.35 11.78
CA LEU A 263 9.36 -18.58 12.38
C LEU A 263 9.38 -19.75 11.40
N VAL A 264 8.81 -19.58 10.20
CA VAL A 264 8.74 -20.68 9.22
C VAL A 264 10.12 -21.12 8.74
N PHE A 265 11.04 -20.17 8.51
CA PHE A 265 12.40 -20.51 8.10
C PHE A 265 13.22 -21.16 9.23
N SER A 266 12.89 -20.87 10.50
CA SER A 266 13.45 -21.61 11.64
C SER A 266 13.02 -23.07 11.64
N MET A 267 11.76 -23.35 11.28
CA MET A 267 11.20 -24.70 11.22
C MET A 267 11.67 -25.50 10.00
N MET A 268 11.81 -24.84 8.84
CA MET A 268 12.29 -25.50 7.62
C MET A 268 13.77 -25.89 7.70
N PHE A 269 14.59 -25.04 8.34
CA PHE A 269 16.04 -25.21 8.35
C PHE A 269 16.59 -25.25 9.77
N THR A 270 16.94 -24.08 10.31
CA THR A 270 17.56 -23.94 11.63
C THR A 270 17.19 -22.58 12.24
N PRO A 271 17.29 -22.42 13.57
CA PRO A 271 17.04 -21.12 14.22
C PRO A 271 17.89 -19.98 13.66
N LEU A 272 19.13 -20.26 13.24
CA LEU A 272 20.01 -19.27 12.63
C LEU A 272 19.46 -18.75 11.30
N VAL A 273 18.95 -19.64 10.43
CA VAL A 273 18.33 -19.25 9.16
C VAL A 273 17.10 -18.39 9.40
N GLY A 274 16.28 -18.74 10.40
CA GLY A 274 15.15 -17.92 10.82
C GLY A 274 15.56 -16.53 11.31
N GLN A 275 16.63 -16.42 12.11
CA GLN A 275 17.18 -15.13 12.52
C GLN A 275 17.66 -14.30 11.32
N ILE A 276 18.36 -14.91 10.36
CA ILE A 276 18.79 -14.21 9.13
C ILE A 276 17.58 -13.65 8.37
N VAL A 277 16.53 -14.46 8.17
CA VAL A 277 15.30 -14.02 7.49
C VAL A 277 14.58 -12.93 8.27
N THR A 278 14.53 -13.02 9.60
CA THR A 278 13.97 -11.96 10.45
C THR A 278 14.75 -10.65 10.26
N ALA A 279 16.08 -10.68 10.26
CA ALA A 279 16.90 -9.49 10.04
C ALA A 279 16.71 -8.90 8.63
N LEU A 280 16.62 -9.74 7.61
CA LEU A 280 16.32 -9.30 6.25
C LEU A 280 14.93 -8.65 6.13
N ALA A 281 13.93 -9.17 6.85
CA ALA A 281 12.61 -8.58 6.91
C ALA A 281 12.61 -7.21 7.65
N VAL A 282 13.41 -7.03 8.71
CA VAL A 282 13.61 -5.70 9.33
C VAL A 282 14.18 -4.71 8.29
N ILE A 283 15.21 -5.12 7.56
CA ILE A 283 15.84 -4.30 6.51
C ILE A 283 14.80 -3.93 5.44
N ALA A 284 13.98 -4.89 5.00
CA ALA A 284 12.92 -4.66 4.02
C ALA A 284 11.81 -3.72 4.53
N CYS A 285 11.40 -3.85 5.81
CA CYS A 285 10.44 -2.91 6.41
C CYS A 285 10.98 -1.48 6.45
N ILE A 286 12.23 -1.29 6.88
CA ILE A 286 12.89 0.03 6.89
C ILE A 286 12.97 0.61 5.48
N GLY A 287 13.34 -0.24 4.51
CA GLY A 287 13.37 0.09 3.08
C GLY A 287 12.04 0.53 2.50
N SER A 288 10.98 -0.22 2.84
CA SER A 288 9.61 0.08 2.45
C SER A 288 9.15 1.39 3.08
N LEU A 289 9.37 1.58 4.40
CA LEU A 289 9.02 2.80 5.10
C LEU A 289 9.67 4.04 4.48
N LEU A 290 10.97 3.96 4.15
CA LEU A 290 11.67 5.02 3.42
C LEU A 290 10.97 5.38 2.10
N GLY A 291 10.61 4.37 1.31
CA GLY A 291 9.95 4.55 0.02
C GLY A 291 8.55 5.15 0.14
N TRP A 292 7.78 4.76 1.17
CA TRP A 292 6.43 5.27 1.41
C TRP A 292 6.46 6.72 1.93
N GLN A 293 7.36 7.05 2.86
CA GLN A 293 7.57 8.44 3.32
C GLN A 293 7.97 9.36 2.16
N PHE A 294 8.86 8.89 1.28
CA PHE A 294 9.24 9.62 0.09
C PHE A 294 8.10 9.76 -0.92
N THR A 295 7.35 8.70 -1.18
CA THR A 295 6.18 8.75 -2.08
C THR A 295 5.17 9.79 -1.62
N ASN A 296 4.90 9.84 -0.32
CA ASN A 296 4.01 10.84 0.27
C ASN A 296 4.52 12.27 0.03
N ALA A 297 5.81 12.50 0.27
CA ALA A 297 6.45 13.78 0.04
C ALA A 297 6.29 14.26 -1.42
N GLN A 298 6.44 13.33 -2.38
CA GLN A 298 6.29 13.63 -3.82
C GLN A 298 4.83 13.89 -4.21
N VAL A 299 3.88 13.10 -3.71
CA VAL A 299 2.45 13.30 -3.96
C VAL A 299 1.99 14.67 -3.42
N SER A 300 2.43 15.00 -2.21
CA SER A 300 2.09 16.28 -1.56
C SER A 300 2.70 17.46 -2.30
N LYS A 301 3.95 17.33 -2.76
CA LYS A 301 4.62 18.33 -3.61
C LYS A 301 3.83 18.54 -4.90
N ALA A 302 3.48 17.47 -5.61
CA ALA A 302 2.74 17.55 -6.86
C ALA A 302 1.36 18.23 -6.69
N ALA A 303 0.64 17.92 -5.60
CA ALA A 303 -0.62 18.58 -5.28
C ALA A 303 -0.42 20.08 -4.91
N ALA A 304 0.70 20.44 -4.30
CA ALA A 304 1.03 21.82 -3.94
C ALA A 304 1.44 22.65 -5.16
N ASP A 305 2.14 22.05 -6.13
CA ASP A 305 2.59 22.71 -7.37
C ASP A 305 1.39 23.19 -8.21
N ILE A 306 0.27 22.46 -8.18
CA ILE A 306 -1.01 22.87 -8.80
C ILE A 306 -1.93 23.65 -7.86
N ARG A 307 -1.40 24.13 -6.73
CA ARG A 307 -2.08 24.95 -5.70
C ARG A 307 -3.26 24.27 -5.00
N LEU A 308 -3.37 22.95 -5.08
CA LEU A 308 -4.40 22.20 -4.34
C LEU A 308 -3.96 21.83 -2.93
N PHE A 309 -2.66 21.83 -2.63
CA PHE A 309 -2.14 21.75 -1.26
C PHE A 309 -1.49 23.08 -0.83
N PRO A 310 -1.27 23.30 0.48
CA PRO A 310 -0.53 24.45 0.97
C PRO A 310 0.87 24.54 0.36
N ALA A 311 1.31 25.75 0.01
CA ALA A 311 2.58 25.98 -0.71
C ALA A 311 3.83 25.48 0.04
N ILE A 312 3.73 25.20 1.35
CA ILE A 312 4.81 24.63 2.14
C ILE A 312 5.25 23.24 1.64
N PHE A 313 4.33 22.45 1.09
CA PHE A 313 4.62 21.12 0.55
C PHE A 313 5.38 21.16 -0.79
N GLY A 314 5.32 22.29 -1.51
CA GLY A 314 6.04 22.49 -2.77
C GLY A 314 7.49 22.98 -2.60
N LYS A 315 7.88 23.43 -1.40
CA LYS A 315 9.22 23.98 -1.15
C LYS A 315 10.26 22.86 -1.05
N VAL A 316 11.19 22.80 -2.00
CA VAL A 316 12.28 21.82 -2.03
C VAL A 316 13.61 22.41 -1.58
N THR A 317 14.48 21.55 -1.06
CA THR A 317 15.88 21.86 -0.73
C THR A 317 16.79 21.71 -1.95
N ARG A 318 18.10 21.95 -1.77
CA ARG A 318 19.13 21.76 -2.80
C ARG A 318 19.17 20.33 -3.35
N ASP A 319 18.80 19.35 -2.55
CA ASP A 319 18.76 17.93 -2.92
C ASP A 319 17.39 17.49 -3.50
N ASP A 320 16.53 18.44 -3.89
CA ASP A 320 15.16 18.23 -4.40
C ASP A 320 14.23 17.48 -3.42
N ALA A 321 14.50 17.59 -2.10
CA ALA A 321 13.67 17.03 -1.04
C ALA A 321 12.73 18.09 -0.44
N PRO A 322 11.39 17.89 -0.40
CA PRO A 322 10.44 18.80 0.24
C PRO A 322 10.38 18.62 1.76
N ILE A 323 11.48 18.97 2.45
CA ILE A 323 11.68 18.68 3.89
C ILE A 323 10.55 19.25 4.77
N ALA A 324 10.02 20.43 4.46
CA ALA A 324 8.96 21.01 5.27
C ALA A 324 7.67 20.16 5.25
N GLY A 325 7.30 19.61 4.10
CA GLY A 325 6.18 18.66 3.97
C GLY A 325 6.47 17.34 4.68
N MET A 326 7.69 16.83 4.56
CA MET A 326 8.16 15.63 5.27
C MET A 326 8.09 15.78 6.79
N LEU A 327 8.43 16.95 7.35
CA LEU A 327 8.32 17.18 8.80
C LEU A 327 6.86 17.24 9.27
N ILE A 328 5.95 17.82 8.47
CA ILE A 328 4.51 17.79 8.78
C ILE A 328 4.01 16.34 8.78
N MET A 329 4.41 15.55 7.79
CA MET A 329 4.11 14.12 7.73
C MET A 329 4.62 13.40 8.99
N LEU A 330 5.87 13.61 9.38
CA LEU A 330 6.45 13.01 10.59
C LEU A 330 5.65 13.37 11.84
N VAL A 331 5.25 14.63 12.01
CA VAL A 331 4.43 15.04 13.16
C VAL A 331 3.11 14.26 13.19
N LEU A 332 2.45 14.09 12.05
CA LEU A 332 1.21 13.30 11.98
C LEU A 332 1.46 11.81 12.25
N GLU A 333 2.57 11.24 11.75
CA GLU A 333 2.98 9.87 12.05
C GLU A 333 3.21 9.66 13.56
N LEU A 334 3.88 10.60 14.22
CA LEU A 334 4.16 10.55 15.66
C LEU A 334 2.87 10.69 16.49
N LEU A 335 1.97 11.59 16.11
CA LEU A 335 0.66 11.72 16.76
C LEU A 335 -0.15 10.43 16.61
N LEU A 336 -0.19 9.85 15.42
CA LEU A 336 -0.89 8.60 15.16
C LEU A 336 -0.25 7.41 15.90
N ALA A 337 1.08 7.34 15.96
CA ALA A 337 1.80 6.33 16.76
C ALA A 337 1.43 6.44 18.25
N CYS A 338 1.25 7.65 18.77
CA CYS A 338 0.83 7.90 20.15
C CYS A 338 -0.64 7.47 20.37
N MET A 339 -1.53 7.76 19.43
CA MET A 339 -2.94 7.38 19.50
C MET A 339 -3.18 5.87 19.36
N THR A 340 -2.21 5.13 18.81
CA THR A 340 -2.34 3.69 18.52
C THR A 340 -1.51 2.80 19.44
N ILE A 341 -0.98 3.33 20.54
CA ILE A 341 -0.24 2.54 21.53
C ILE A 341 -1.06 1.32 21.96
N SER A 342 -0.44 0.14 21.84
CA SER A 342 -1.09 -1.15 22.09
C SER A 342 -0.11 -2.10 22.77
N PRO A 343 -0.59 -2.97 23.68
CA PRO A 343 0.22 -4.07 24.21
C PRO A 343 0.46 -5.20 23.19
N ASN A 344 -0.27 -5.22 22.08
CA ASN A 344 -0.16 -6.23 21.04
C ASN A 344 0.12 -5.58 19.68
N LEU A 345 1.30 -5.86 19.12
CA LEU A 345 1.78 -5.35 17.84
C LEU A 345 0.90 -5.78 16.67
N LEU A 346 0.49 -7.05 16.62
CA LEU A 346 -0.37 -7.57 15.55
C LEU A 346 -1.73 -6.88 15.55
N LYS A 347 -2.32 -6.64 16.73
CA LYS A 347 -3.57 -5.90 16.87
C LYS A 347 -3.43 -4.44 16.42
N GLN A 348 -2.33 -3.78 16.80
CA GLN A 348 -2.02 -2.41 16.37
C GLN A 348 -1.88 -2.33 14.85
N PHE A 349 -1.13 -3.25 14.27
CA PHE A 349 -0.94 -3.38 12.83
C PHE A 349 -2.28 -3.56 12.11
N ASN A 350 -3.11 -4.52 12.53
CA ASN A 350 -4.40 -4.77 11.89
C ASN A 350 -5.36 -3.57 11.97
N ALA A 351 -5.36 -2.82 13.07
CA ALA A 351 -6.17 -1.61 13.20
C ALA A 351 -5.71 -0.49 12.24
N LEU A 352 -4.40 -0.23 12.18
CA LEU A 352 -3.82 0.74 11.25
C LEU A 352 -4.05 0.32 9.80
N LEU A 353 -3.87 -0.96 9.49
CA LEU A 353 -4.10 -1.54 8.17
C LEU A 353 -5.55 -1.33 7.72
N ASN A 354 -6.54 -1.70 8.54
CA ASN A 354 -7.95 -1.55 8.18
C ASN A 354 -8.31 -0.08 7.92
N LEU A 355 -7.79 0.84 8.73
CA LEU A 355 -8.00 2.27 8.53
C LEU A 355 -7.33 2.77 7.23
N ALA A 356 -6.09 2.34 6.96
CA ALA A 356 -5.37 2.72 5.74
C ALA A 356 -6.06 2.19 4.49
N VAL A 357 -6.49 0.92 4.48
CA VAL A 357 -7.22 0.31 3.36
C VAL A 357 -8.51 1.07 3.10
N PHE A 358 -9.31 1.36 4.12
CA PHE A 358 -10.52 2.17 3.95
C PHE A 358 -10.21 3.52 3.29
N ILE A 359 -9.26 4.27 3.84
CA ILE A 359 -8.95 5.61 3.35
C ILE A 359 -8.44 5.54 1.90
N ASN A 360 -7.69 4.51 1.54
CA ASN A 360 -7.21 4.31 0.18
C ASN A 360 -8.30 3.87 -0.82
N MET A 361 -9.40 3.28 -0.35
CA MET A 361 -10.52 2.96 -1.24
C MET A 361 -11.23 4.22 -1.76
N VAL A 362 -11.17 5.34 -1.03
CA VAL A 362 -11.74 6.62 -1.48
C VAL A 362 -11.11 7.11 -2.81
N PRO A 363 -9.78 7.30 -2.92
CA PRO A 363 -9.16 7.69 -4.18
C PRO A 363 -9.38 6.63 -5.25
N TYR A 364 -9.32 5.34 -4.92
CA TYR A 364 -9.54 4.25 -5.89
C TYR A 364 -10.93 4.36 -6.55
N VAL A 365 -11.99 4.49 -5.76
CA VAL A 365 -13.36 4.62 -6.27
C VAL A 365 -13.51 5.90 -7.11
N LEU A 366 -13.00 7.04 -6.64
CA LEU A 366 -13.07 8.31 -7.36
C LEU A 366 -12.34 8.25 -8.71
N SER A 367 -11.16 7.63 -8.74
CA SER A 367 -10.34 7.50 -9.94
C SER A 367 -10.92 6.51 -10.95
N MET A 368 -11.38 5.34 -10.49
CA MET A 368 -11.92 4.30 -11.36
C MET A 368 -13.27 4.68 -11.99
N THR A 369 -14.10 5.43 -11.27
CA THR A 369 -15.34 5.99 -11.84
C THR A 369 -15.07 7.02 -12.94
N GLY A 370 -13.88 7.63 -12.94
CA GLY A 370 -13.36 8.46 -14.03
C GLY A 370 -13.21 7.73 -15.37
N LEU A 371 -13.04 6.41 -15.37
CA LEU A 371 -12.75 5.63 -16.58
C LEU A 371 -13.83 5.78 -17.65
N GLN A 372 -15.11 5.71 -17.27
CA GLN A 372 -16.21 5.77 -18.25
C GLN A 372 -16.23 7.11 -19.00
N VAL A 373 -15.92 8.21 -18.31
CA VAL A 373 -15.80 9.55 -18.90
C VAL A 373 -14.60 9.61 -19.84
N MET A 374 -13.45 9.09 -19.42
CA MET A 374 -12.24 9.04 -20.26
C MET A 374 -12.45 8.23 -21.54
N LEU A 375 -13.11 7.09 -21.47
CA LEU A 375 -13.42 6.24 -22.63
C LEU A 375 -14.29 6.99 -23.65
N ARG A 376 -15.31 7.72 -23.18
CA ARG A 376 -16.20 8.52 -24.06
C ARG A 376 -15.45 9.69 -24.71
N LYS A 377 -14.65 10.44 -23.93
CA LYS A 377 -13.85 11.56 -24.46
C LYS A 377 -12.88 11.11 -25.55
N ASN A 378 -12.29 9.92 -25.41
CA ASN A 378 -11.35 9.36 -26.36
C ASN A 378 -12.00 8.60 -27.53
N LYS A 379 -13.34 8.60 -27.64
CA LYS A 379 -14.11 7.97 -28.74
C LYS A 379 -13.67 6.53 -29.04
N VAL A 380 -13.45 5.74 -27.99
CA VAL A 380 -13.05 4.32 -28.13
C VAL A 380 -14.16 3.51 -28.82
N THR A 381 -13.82 2.33 -29.35
CA THR A 381 -14.82 1.46 -29.99
C THR A 381 -15.85 0.96 -28.98
N GLU A 382 -17.06 0.63 -29.44
CA GLU A 382 -18.14 0.18 -28.55
C GLU A 382 -17.76 -1.08 -27.76
N SER A 383 -17.05 -2.01 -28.40
CA SER A 383 -16.53 -3.22 -27.74
C SER A 383 -15.52 -2.88 -26.63
N GLN A 384 -14.58 -1.96 -26.90
CA GLN A 384 -13.62 -1.49 -25.90
C GLN A 384 -14.33 -0.78 -24.73
N TYR A 385 -15.34 0.04 -25.03
CA TYR A 385 -16.13 0.71 -24.01
C TYR A 385 -16.84 -0.29 -23.10
N LYS A 386 -17.56 -1.26 -23.66
CA LYS A 386 -18.30 -2.27 -22.88
C LYS A 386 -17.36 -3.10 -22.01
N ALA A 387 -16.28 -3.65 -22.59
CA ALA A 387 -15.32 -4.47 -21.85
C ALA A 387 -14.68 -3.69 -20.70
N ALA A 388 -14.17 -2.48 -20.98
CA ALA A 388 -13.51 -1.68 -19.95
C ALA A 388 -14.49 -1.15 -18.89
N SER A 389 -15.74 -0.85 -19.25
CA SER A 389 -16.76 -0.42 -18.29
C SER A 389 -17.21 -1.55 -17.37
N ILE A 390 -17.33 -2.78 -17.88
CA ILE A 390 -17.65 -3.95 -17.05
C ILE A 390 -16.53 -4.19 -16.04
N VAL A 391 -15.28 -4.28 -16.50
CA VAL A 391 -14.13 -4.50 -15.60
C VAL A 391 -13.97 -3.34 -14.61
N GLY A 392 -14.14 -2.10 -15.06
CA GLY A 392 -14.11 -0.92 -14.18
C GLY A 392 -15.21 -0.93 -13.12
N THR A 393 -16.41 -1.38 -13.47
CA THR A 393 -17.52 -1.49 -12.52
C THR A 393 -17.25 -2.59 -11.49
N LEU A 394 -16.70 -3.74 -11.92
CA LEU A 394 -16.28 -4.81 -11.00
C LEU A 394 -15.17 -4.33 -10.05
N ALA A 395 -14.21 -3.53 -10.54
CA ALA A 395 -13.16 -2.95 -9.73
C ALA A 395 -13.71 -2.00 -8.65
N VAL A 396 -14.68 -1.15 -9.01
CA VAL A 396 -15.38 -0.27 -8.07
C VAL A 396 -16.19 -1.07 -7.05
N ALA A 397 -16.96 -2.06 -7.50
CA ALA A 397 -17.75 -2.93 -6.62
C ALA A 397 -16.85 -3.67 -5.61
N TYR A 398 -15.70 -4.17 -6.07
CA TYR A 398 -14.72 -4.81 -5.21
C TYR A 398 -14.07 -3.83 -4.22
N SER A 399 -13.80 -2.59 -4.62
CA SER A 399 -13.29 -1.56 -3.70
C SER A 399 -14.31 -1.20 -2.61
N ILE A 400 -15.60 -1.15 -2.95
CA ILE A 400 -16.69 -0.97 -1.99
C ILE A 400 -16.81 -2.18 -1.06
N TYR A 401 -16.64 -3.40 -1.57
CA TYR A 401 -16.58 -4.59 -0.73
C TYR A 401 -15.38 -4.56 0.23
N GLY A 402 -14.23 -4.04 -0.22
CA GLY A 402 -13.07 -3.76 0.62
C GLY A 402 -13.38 -2.81 1.77
N VAL A 403 -14.12 -1.72 1.50
CA VAL A 403 -14.62 -0.79 2.53
C VAL A 403 -15.46 -1.51 3.58
N TYR A 404 -16.41 -2.35 3.15
CA TYR A 404 -17.23 -3.15 4.07
C TYR A 404 -16.37 -4.08 4.93
N ALA A 405 -15.36 -4.72 4.34
CA ALA A 405 -14.48 -5.67 5.00
C ALA A 405 -13.51 -5.03 6.03
N CYS A 406 -13.27 -3.72 5.98
CA CYS A 406 -12.40 -3.02 6.94
C CYS A 406 -12.97 -2.97 8.37
N GLY A 407 -14.29 -3.21 8.52
CA GLY A 407 -14.98 -3.15 9.81
C GLY A 407 -15.49 -1.74 10.17
N ALA A 408 -16.48 -1.69 11.06
CA ALA A 408 -17.23 -0.49 11.36
C ALA A 408 -16.38 0.66 11.93
N ASP A 409 -15.42 0.36 12.80
CA ASP A 409 -14.56 1.38 13.42
C ASP A 409 -13.67 2.09 12.39
N ALA A 410 -13.06 1.32 11.48
CA ALA A 410 -12.23 1.86 10.41
C ALA A 410 -13.07 2.70 9.43
N VAL A 411 -14.26 2.21 9.07
CA VAL A 411 -15.21 2.94 8.20
C VAL A 411 -15.65 4.24 8.86
N PHE A 412 -16.01 4.22 10.14
CA PHE A 412 -16.44 5.39 10.87
C PHE A 412 -15.33 6.44 10.98
N GLY A 413 -14.16 6.04 11.49
CA GLY A 413 -13.00 6.94 11.65
C GLY A 413 -12.52 7.49 10.31
N GLY A 414 -12.39 6.64 9.30
CA GLY A 414 -11.98 7.06 7.96
C GLY A 414 -12.99 7.96 7.27
N SER A 415 -14.30 7.77 7.51
CA SER A 415 -15.34 8.67 6.98
C SER A 415 -15.22 10.07 7.60
N ILE A 416 -15.01 10.17 8.91
CA ILE A 416 -14.76 11.45 9.58
C ILE A 416 -13.53 12.15 8.98
N ILE A 417 -12.43 11.42 8.81
CA ILE A 417 -11.18 11.96 8.23
C ILE A 417 -11.42 12.46 6.81
N THR A 418 -12.17 11.71 6.00
CA THR A 418 -12.51 12.08 4.62
C THR A 418 -13.37 13.35 4.58
N LEU A 419 -14.35 13.47 5.48
CA LEU A 419 -15.21 14.65 5.58
C LEU A 419 -14.45 15.90 6.04
N ILE A 420 -13.50 15.76 6.97
CA ILE A 420 -12.60 16.84 7.38
C ILE A 420 -11.82 17.39 6.17
N GLY A 421 -11.46 16.54 5.21
CA GLY A 421 -10.83 16.96 3.95
C GLY A 421 -11.63 18.05 3.21
N TYR A 422 -12.96 17.91 3.15
CA TYR A 422 -13.81 18.90 2.47
C TYR A 422 -13.81 20.27 3.13
N ILE A 423 -13.57 20.35 4.45
CA ILE A 423 -13.41 21.64 5.14
C ILE A 423 -12.22 22.41 4.55
N PHE A 424 -11.09 21.73 4.35
CA PHE A 424 -9.90 22.33 3.73
C PHE A 424 -10.13 22.70 2.27
N TYR A 425 -10.84 21.85 1.50
CA TYR A 425 -11.18 22.16 0.12
C TYR A 425 -12.06 23.41 0.00
N GLY A 426 -13.00 23.63 0.92
CA GLY A 426 -13.86 24.82 0.93
C GLY A 426 -13.06 26.13 0.96
N PHE A 427 -12.01 26.19 1.79
CA PHE A 427 -11.11 27.36 1.84
C PHE A 427 -10.31 27.54 0.54
N LEU A 428 -9.86 26.45 -0.07
CA LEU A 428 -9.12 26.48 -1.34
C LEU A 428 -10.00 26.93 -2.50
N ALA A 429 -11.23 26.41 -2.59
CA ALA A 429 -12.19 26.78 -3.61
C ALA A 429 -12.54 28.28 -3.53
N GLY A 430 -12.75 28.81 -2.31
CA GLY A 430 -13.01 30.24 -2.10
C GLY A 430 -11.85 31.15 -2.55
N ARG A 431 -10.60 30.74 -2.33
CA ARG A 431 -9.41 31.44 -2.84
C ARG A 431 -9.39 31.48 -4.36
N ASP A 432 -9.65 30.36 -5.01
CA ASP A 432 -9.62 30.26 -6.48
C ASP A 432 -10.72 31.09 -7.14
N THR A 433 -11.90 31.18 -6.53
CA THR A 433 -12.97 32.09 -6.98
C THR A 433 -12.54 33.55 -6.89
N LYS A 434 -11.87 33.95 -5.79
CA LYS A 434 -11.36 35.32 -5.63
C LYS A 434 -10.36 35.68 -6.71
N LEU A 435 -9.40 34.80 -7.00
CA LEU A 435 -8.41 34.99 -8.06
C LEU A 435 -9.05 35.08 -9.44
N ALA A 436 -10.07 34.27 -9.73
CA ALA A 436 -10.80 34.33 -11.00
C ALA A 436 -11.51 35.68 -11.18
N MET A 437 -12.12 36.21 -10.11
CA MET A 437 -12.75 37.54 -10.14
C MET A 437 -11.72 38.66 -10.35
N GLU A 438 -10.55 38.58 -9.71
CA GLU A 438 -9.47 39.56 -9.84
C GLU A 438 -8.88 39.58 -11.26
N ASN A 439 -8.73 38.42 -11.92
CA ASN A 439 -8.22 38.32 -13.29
C ASN A 439 -9.25 38.70 -14.37
N SER A 440 -10.53 38.79 -14.02
CA SER A 440 -11.62 39.19 -14.93
C SER A 440 -11.89 40.69 -14.94
N LYS A 441 -11.26 41.44 -14.03
CA LYS A 441 -11.22 42.90 -14.00
C LYS A 441 -9.95 43.38 -14.69
#